data_AF-X1KBU5-F1
#
_entry.id   AF-X1KBU5-F1
#
_cell.length_a   1.000
_cell.length_b   1.000
_cell.length_c   1.000
_cell.angle_alpha   90.00
_cell.angle_beta   90.00
_cell.angle_gamma   90.00
#
_symmetry.space_group_name_H-M   'P 1'
#
loop_
_entity.id
_entity.type
_entity.pdbx_description
1 polymer ?
#
loop_
_entity_poly.entity_id
_entity_poly.type
_entity_poly.pdbx_seq_one_letter_code
_entity_poly.pdbx_strand_id
1 'polypeptide(L)'
;MDTFTLHLLYARFWHKLLYDLGYVSTKEPFKKLVNQGMILGEDGQKMSKSRGNVINPDKVIVDYGADSMRLYEMFMGPLEAIKPWSMQGVEGVHRFLQRVWRMIVDEDTAKLAEAVKEADADETTLRLPKPFQVPDTS
;
A
#
# COMPACT_ATOMS: atom_id res chain seq x y z
N MET A 1 -13.11 16.79 16.23
CA MET A 1 -12.27 15.86 16.99
C MET A 1 -12.56 14.49 16.41
N ASP A 2 -11.61 13.95 15.69
CA ASP A 2 -11.84 12.80 14.82
C ASP A 2 -11.70 11.54 15.66
N THR A 3 -12.36 10.43 15.30
CA THR A 3 -12.33 9.18 16.07
C THR A 3 -10.89 8.71 16.34
N PHE A 4 -9.98 9.02 15.42
CA PHE A 4 -8.54 8.77 15.52
C PHE A 4 -7.89 9.45 16.72
N THR A 5 -8.29 10.68 17.06
CA THR A 5 -7.73 11.41 18.22
C THR A 5 -8.21 10.81 19.53
N LEU A 6 -9.47 10.40 19.60
CA LEU A 6 -10.06 9.81 20.81
C LEU A 6 -9.52 8.40 21.08
N HIS A 7 -9.51 7.54 20.07
CA HIS A 7 -8.99 6.18 20.20
C HIS A 7 -7.53 6.17 20.67
N LEU A 8 -6.66 6.97 20.05
CA LEU A 8 -5.24 7.01 20.40
C LEU A 8 -5.01 7.53 21.82
N LEU A 9 -5.82 8.50 22.27
CA LEU A 9 -5.75 9.01 23.63
C LEU A 9 -6.16 7.93 24.64
N TYR A 10 -7.31 7.28 24.43
CA TYR A 10 -7.80 6.22 25.33
C TYR A 10 -6.84 5.03 25.37
N ALA A 11 -6.31 4.62 24.21
CA ALA A 11 -5.34 3.53 24.13
C ALA A 11 -4.08 3.84 24.95
N ARG A 12 -3.53 5.06 24.84
CA ARG A 12 -2.38 5.48 25.65
C ARG A 12 -2.69 5.53 27.14
N PHE A 13 -3.85 6.03 27.52
CA PHE A 13 -4.28 6.09 28.92
C PHE A 13 -4.33 4.69 29.56
N TRP A 14 -5.06 3.76 28.94
CA TRP A 14 -5.19 2.40 29.46
C TRP A 14 -3.86 1.64 29.44
N HIS A 15 -3.03 1.83 28.42
CA HIS A 15 -1.72 1.19 28.34
C HIS A 15 -0.79 1.63 29.48
N LYS A 16 -0.83 2.91 29.87
CA LYS A 16 -0.07 3.42 31.01
C LYS A 16 -0.58 2.86 32.34
N LEU A 17 -1.90 2.80 32.53
CA LEU A 17 -2.49 2.16 33.71
C LEU A 17 -2.04 0.68 33.83
N LEU A 18 -2.07 -0.06 32.73
CA LEU A 18 -1.62 -1.46 32.70
C LEU A 18 -0.11 -1.61 32.92
N TYR A 19 0.68 -0.64 32.47
CA TYR A 19 2.12 -0.61 32.70
C TYR A 19 2.43 -0.41 34.20
N ASP A 20 1.73 0.53 34.84
CA ASP A 20 1.90 0.82 36.27
C ASP A 20 1.47 -0.37 37.15
N LEU A 21 0.48 -1.14 36.70
CA LEU A 21 0.05 -2.40 37.33
C LEU A 21 0.95 -3.61 37.03
N GLY A 22 1.96 -3.45 36.17
CA GLY A 22 2.91 -4.51 35.81
C GLY A 22 2.40 -5.53 34.79
N TYR A 23 1.26 -5.29 34.14
CA TYR A 23 0.69 -6.22 33.14
C TYR A 23 1.34 -6.11 31.75
N VAL A 24 1.99 -4.99 31.44
CA VAL A 24 2.70 -4.78 30.16
C VAL A 24 4.11 -4.24 30.40
N SER A 25 5.05 -4.61 29.53
CA SER A 25 6.49 -4.28 29.69
C SER A 25 6.89 -2.94 29.04
N THR A 26 6.03 -2.33 28.24
CA THR A 26 6.33 -1.09 27.50
C THR A 26 5.48 0.09 28.01
N LYS A 27 6.06 1.29 28.08
CA LYS A 27 5.37 2.52 28.56
C LYS A 27 4.40 3.16 27.56
N GLU A 28 4.52 2.81 26.29
CA GLU A 28 3.69 3.35 25.19
C GLU A 28 3.23 2.18 24.29
N PRO A 29 1.95 2.18 23.85
CA PRO A 29 1.41 1.11 23.01
C PRO A 29 1.92 1.17 21.56
N PHE A 30 2.21 2.37 21.05
CA PHE A 30 2.59 2.59 19.65
C PHE A 30 3.93 3.32 19.58
N LYS A 31 4.96 2.68 18.98
CA LYS A 31 6.31 3.27 18.85
C LYS A 31 6.42 4.30 17.73
N LYS A 32 5.72 4.06 16.62
CA LYS A 32 5.64 4.94 15.46
C LYS A 32 4.20 4.98 14.99
N LEU A 33 3.69 6.17 14.78
CA LEU A 33 2.36 6.40 14.22
C LEU A 33 2.55 7.13 12.88
N VAL A 34 1.91 6.62 11.84
CA VAL A 34 1.83 7.28 10.54
C VAL A 34 0.35 7.42 10.22
N ASN A 35 -0.09 8.64 9.92
CA ASN A 35 -1.47 8.91 9.59
C ASN A 35 -1.58 8.96 8.07
N GLN A 36 -2.29 8.00 7.48
CA GLN A 36 -2.57 8.04 6.06
C GLN A 36 -3.41 9.27 5.69
N GLY A 37 -3.03 9.91 4.59
CA GLY A 37 -3.78 10.98 3.98
C GLY A 37 -5.17 10.50 3.54
N MET A 38 -6.11 11.42 3.51
CA MET A 38 -7.47 11.09 3.11
C MET A 38 -7.56 10.99 1.59
N ILE A 39 -8.04 9.86 1.09
CA ILE A 39 -8.41 9.71 -0.32
C ILE A 39 -9.78 10.36 -0.52
N LEU A 40 -9.84 11.29 -1.47
CA LEU A 40 -11.06 11.99 -1.86
C LEU A 40 -11.71 11.25 -3.05
N GLY A 41 -13.00 11.47 -3.28
CA GLY A 41 -13.66 11.03 -4.51
C GLY A 41 -13.12 11.78 -5.73
N GLU A 42 -13.59 11.39 -6.92
CA GLU A 42 -13.24 12.06 -8.18
C GLU A 42 -13.67 13.54 -8.19
N ASP A 43 -14.66 13.89 -7.38
CA ASP A 43 -15.16 15.24 -7.14
C ASP A 43 -14.27 16.09 -6.21
N GLY A 44 -13.16 15.53 -5.71
CA GLY A 44 -12.27 16.20 -4.77
C GLY A 44 -12.89 16.38 -3.38
N GLN A 45 -13.96 15.68 -3.06
CA GLN A 45 -14.57 15.72 -1.73
C GLN A 45 -14.31 14.43 -0.96
N LYS A 46 -14.43 14.50 0.38
CA LYS A 46 -14.40 13.29 1.20
C LYS A 46 -15.47 12.32 0.73
N MET A 47 -15.07 11.08 0.47
CA MET A 47 -15.98 10.01 0.08
C MET A 47 -17.00 9.74 1.19
N SER A 48 -18.28 9.67 0.84
CA SER A 48 -19.34 9.23 1.76
C SER A 48 -20.51 8.60 1.03
N LYS A 49 -21.13 7.58 1.65
CA LYS A 49 -22.30 6.90 1.08
C LYS A 49 -23.46 7.86 0.77
N SER A 50 -23.65 8.87 1.63
CA SER A 50 -24.67 9.91 1.45
C SER A 50 -24.43 10.82 0.25
N ARG A 51 -23.17 10.97 -0.20
CA ARG A 51 -22.79 11.81 -1.33
C ARG A 51 -22.73 11.04 -2.65
N GLY A 52 -22.85 9.70 -2.61
CA GLY A 52 -22.79 8.86 -3.80
C GLY A 52 -21.43 8.82 -4.51
N ASN A 53 -20.39 9.41 -3.92
CA ASN A 53 -19.03 9.50 -4.48
C ASN A 53 -18.09 8.40 -3.94
N VAL A 54 -18.64 7.31 -3.39
CA VAL A 54 -17.85 6.18 -2.89
C VAL A 54 -17.45 5.30 -4.06
N ILE A 55 -16.15 5.07 -4.20
CA ILE A 55 -15.63 4.05 -5.11
C ILE A 55 -15.76 2.68 -4.45
N ASN A 56 -16.40 1.73 -5.14
CA ASN A 56 -16.51 0.36 -4.66
C ASN A 56 -15.20 -0.40 -4.97
N PRO A 57 -14.42 -0.83 -3.96
CA PRO A 57 -13.17 -1.54 -4.17
C PRO A 57 -13.36 -2.87 -4.91
N ASP A 58 -14.47 -3.59 -4.66
CA ASP A 58 -14.72 -4.89 -5.30
C ASP A 58 -14.83 -4.76 -6.81
N LYS A 59 -15.47 -3.69 -7.29
CA LYS A 59 -15.56 -3.40 -8.72
C LYS A 59 -14.18 -3.13 -9.32
N VAL A 60 -13.36 -2.32 -8.65
CA VAL A 60 -12.00 -2.02 -9.11
C VAL A 60 -11.15 -3.29 -9.17
N ILE A 61 -11.28 -4.17 -8.18
CA ILE A 61 -10.56 -5.44 -8.13
C ILE A 61 -11.02 -6.40 -9.25
N VAL A 62 -12.32 -6.49 -9.52
CA VAL A 62 -12.86 -7.32 -10.61
C VAL A 62 -12.37 -6.81 -11.97
N ASP A 63 -12.40 -5.49 -12.18
CA ASP A 63 -12.08 -4.89 -13.48
C ASP A 63 -10.56 -4.79 -13.73
N TYR A 64 -9.74 -4.53 -12.70
CA TYR A 64 -8.30 -4.22 -12.85
C TYR A 64 -7.36 -5.09 -12.00
N GLY A 65 -7.89 -5.92 -11.10
CA GLY A 65 -7.09 -6.73 -10.17
C GLY A 65 -6.65 -5.98 -8.90
N ALA A 66 -6.42 -6.75 -7.83
CA ALA A 66 -6.04 -6.21 -6.52
C ALA A 66 -4.67 -5.52 -6.54
N ASP A 67 -3.71 -6.02 -7.32
CA ASP A 67 -2.37 -5.44 -7.40
C ASP A 67 -2.38 -4.07 -8.06
N SER A 68 -3.23 -3.88 -9.07
CA SER A 68 -3.38 -2.56 -9.71
C SER A 68 -3.91 -1.52 -8.73
N MET A 69 -4.87 -1.91 -7.89
CA MET A 69 -5.43 -1.04 -6.86
C MET A 69 -4.38 -0.67 -5.80
N ARG A 70 -3.68 -1.66 -5.25
CA ARG A 70 -2.66 -1.44 -4.20
C ARG A 70 -1.49 -0.61 -4.70
N LEU A 71 -1.00 -0.90 -5.91
CA LEU A 71 0.11 -0.15 -6.50
C LEU A 71 -0.33 1.28 -6.83
N TYR A 72 -1.55 1.47 -7.32
CA TYR A 72 -2.11 2.79 -7.55
C TYR A 72 -2.14 3.62 -6.25
N GLU A 73 -2.70 3.09 -5.17
CA GLU A 73 -2.74 3.79 -3.87
C GLU A 73 -1.36 4.24 -3.41
N MET A 74 -0.33 3.41 -3.58
CA MET A 74 1.04 3.74 -3.20
C MET A 74 1.71 4.72 -4.18
N PHE A 75 1.31 4.73 -5.46
CA PHE A 75 1.85 5.63 -6.49
C PHE A 75 1.20 7.00 -6.50
N MET A 76 0.04 7.16 -5.86
CA MET A 76 -0.65 8.44 -5.79
C MET A 76 0.23 9.53 -5.16
N GLY A 77 1.19 9.19 -4.30
CA GLY A 77 2.23 10.09 -3.80
C GLY A 77 2.57 9.79 -2.35
N PRO A 78 3.08 10.78 -1.58
CA PRO A 78 3.37 10.58 -0.17
C PRO A 78 2.12 10.08 0.58
N LEU A 79 2.29 9.05 1.42
CA LEU A 79 1.18 8.38 2.11
C LEU A 79 0.32 9.32 2.96
N GLU A 80 0.90 10.42 3.45
CA GLU A 80 0.24 11.40 4.33
C GLU A 80 -0.56 12.46 3.54
N ALA A 81 -0.37 12.56 2.21
CA ALA A 81 -0.99 13.58 1.40
C ALA A 81 -2.46 13.27 1.07
N ILE A 82 -3.31 14.29 1.09
CA ILE A 82 -4.70 14.20 0.64
C ILE A 82 -4.73 14.25 -0.89
N LYS A 83 -5.38 13.28 -1.54
CA LYS A 83 -5.42 13.18 -3.01
C LYS A 83 -6.77 12.67 -3.51
N PRO A 84 -7.27 13.21 -4.64
CA PRO A 84 -8.47 12.68 -5.29
C PRO A 84 -8.19 11.35 -5.97
N TRP A 85 -9.16 10.44 -5.89
CA TRP A 85 -9.20 9.22 -6.67
C TRP A 85 -9.36 9.54 -8.15
N SER A 86 -8.71 8.76 -9.02
CA SER A 86 -8.84 8.84 -10.47
C SER A 86 -8.79 7.45 -11.09
N MET A 87 -9.88 7.06 -11.76
CA MET A 87 -9.94 5.78 -12.47
C MET A 87 -8.93 5.68 -13.62
N GLN A 88 -8.58 6.81 -14.25
CA GLN A 88 -7.53 6.86 -15.27
C GLN A 88 -6.16 6.46 -14.69
N GLY A 89 -5.90 6.81 -13.43
CA GLY A 89 -4.69 6.41 -12.73
C GLY A 89 -4.62 4.91 -12.47
N VAL A 90 -5.72 4.29 -12.04
CA VAL A 90 -5.83 2.84 -11.85
C VAL A 90 -5.59 2.10 -13.17
N GLU A 91 -6.21 2.57 -14.25
CA GLU A 91 -6.03 1.98 -15.57
C GLU A 91 -4.57 2.07 -16.04
N GLY A 92 -3.90 3.20 -15.81
CA GLY A 92 -2.48 3.38 -16.13
C GLY A 92 -1.60 2.35 -15.41
N VAL A 93 -1.86 2.09 -14.13
CA VAL A 93 -1.17 1.08 -13.33
C VAL A 93 -1.45 -0.33 -13.85
N HIS A 94 -2.70 -0.63 -14.20
CA HIS A 94 -3.05 -1.93 -14.76
C HIS A 94 -2.28 -2.20 -16.07
N ARG A 95 -2.24 -1.22 -16.98
CA ARG A 95 -1.45 -1.33 -18.23
C ARG A 95 0.04 -1.51 -17.96
N PHE A 96 0.57 -0.83 -16.93
CA PHE A 96 1.95 -1.01 -16.51
C PHE A 96 2.22 -2.45 -16.05
N LEU A 97 1.37 -3.02 -15.21
CA LEU A 97 1.50 -4.42 -14.75
C LEU A 97 1.40 -5.41 -15.92
N GLN A 98 0.46 -5.20 -16.86
CA GLN A 98 0.36 -6.01 -18.08
C GLN A 98 1.64 -5.94 -18.92
N ARG A 99 2.26 -4.77 -19.02
CA ARG A 99 3.54 -4.61 -19.72
C ARG A 99 4.69 -5.32 -19.01
N VAL A 100 4.75 -5.26 -17.69
CA VAL A 100 5.74 -6.01 -16.89
C VAL A 100 5.55 -7.51 -17.06
N TRP A 101 4.30 -7.98 -17.03
CA TRP A 101 3.96 -9.38 -17.27
C TRP A 101 4.48 -9.88 -18.62
N ARG A 102 4.19 -9.15 -19.70
CA ARG A 102 4.65 -9.46 -21.08
C ARG A 102 6.16 -9.42 -21.26
N MET A 103 6.88 -8.71 -20.40
CA MET A 103 8.34 -8.68 -20.44
C MET A 103 8.95 -9.95 -19.83
N ILE A 104 8.24 -10.57 -18.88
CA ILE A 104 8.73 -11.70 -18.09
C ILE A 104 8.19 -13.03 -18.62
N VAL A 105 6.94 -13.06 -19.07
CA VAL A 105 6.23 -14.26 -19.50
C VAL A 105 5.85 -14.14 -20.97
N ASP A 106 6.21 -15.17 -21.73
CA ASP A 106 5.81 -15.34 -23.13
C ASP A 106 4.32 -15.74 -23.20
N GLU A 107 3.52 -14.99 -23.95
CA GLU A 107 2.05 -15.16 -23.98
C GLU A 107 1.60 -16.46 -24.65
N ASP A 108 2.38 -16.99 -25.61
CA ASP A 108 2.02 -18.18 -26.37
C ASP A 108 2.35 -19.47 -25.59
N THR A 109 3.47 -19.44 -24.87
CA THR A 109 4.00 -20.63 -24.17
C THR A 109 3.70 -20.64 -22.69
N ALA A 110 3.28 -19.52 -22.12
CA ALA A 110 3.16 -19.28 -20.67
C ALA A 110 4.45 -19.60 -19.89
N LYS A 111 5.60 -19.59 -20.57
CA LYS A 111 6.93 -19.79 -19.98
C LYS A 111 7.61 -18.46 -19.77
N LEU A 112 8.64 -18.45 -18.93
CA LEU A 112 9.52 -17.30 -18.78
C LEU A 112 10.17 -16.97 -20.13
N ALA A 113 10.23 -15.68 -20.45
CA ALA A 113 10.93 -15.18 -21.62
C ALA A 113 12.41 -15.58 -21.55
N GLU A 114 13.04 -15.87 -22.70
CA GLU A 114 14.45 -16.32 -22.75
C GLU A 114 15.45 -15.31 -22.14
N ALA A 115 15.06 -14.03 -22.07
CA ALA A 115 15.84 -12.97 -21.44
C ALA A 115 15.87 -13.11 -19.90
N VAL A 116 14.90 -13.80 -19.30
CA VAL A 116 14.83 -14.06 -17.87
C VAL A 116 15.66 -15.30 -17.56
N LYS A 117 16.86 -15.10 -17.03
CA LYS A 117 17.80 -16.17 -16.70
C LYS A 117 18.11 -16.15 -15.21
N GLU A 118 18.19 -17.32 -14.60
CA GLU A 118 18.84 -17.48 -13.31
C GLU A 118 20.35 -17.45 -13.54
N ALA A 119 20.95 -16.29 -13.28
CA ALA A 119 22.39 -16.07 -13.39
C ALA A 119 22.89 -15.27 -12.19
N ASP A 120 24.14 -15.50 -11.79
CA ASP A 120 24.80 -14.69 -10.77
C ASP A 120 24.86 -13.23 -11.24
N ALA A 121 24.53 -12.31 -10.33
CA ALA A 121 24.51 -10.89 -10.63
C ALA A 121 25.91 -10.41 -11.06
N ASP A 122 25.99 -9.78 -12.22
CA ASP A 122 27.24 -9.16 -12.70
C ASP A 122 27.62 -7.92 -11.84
N GLU A 123 28.86 -7.43 -12.00
CA GLU A 123 29.34 -6.26 -11.23
C GLU A 123 28.45 -5.02 -11.39
N THR A 124 27.76 -4.88 -12.53
CA THR A 124 26.83 -3.79 -12.80
C THR A 124 25.49 -3.96 -12.08
N THR A 125 24.98 -5.18 -11.97
CA THR A 125 23.74 -5.51 -11.27
C THR A 125 23.94 -5.45 -9.76
N LEU A 126 25.12 -5.85 -9.26
CA LEU A 126 25.50 -5.75 -7.84
C LEU A 126 25.60 -4.30 -7.33
N ARG A 127 25.77 -3.33 -8.24
CA ARG A 127 25.78 -1.89 -7.89
C ARG A 127 24.37 -1.31 -7.73
N LEU A 128 23.33 -2.03 -8.15
CA LEU A 128 21.96 -1.60 -7.86
C LEU A 128 21.73 -1.66 -6.35
N PRO A 129 20.94 -0.72 -5.79
CA PRO A 129 20.56 -0.79 -4.39
C PRO A 129 19.94 -2.17 -4.13
N LYS A 130 20.54 -2.92 -3.21
CA LYS A 130 20.00 -4.25 -2.86
C LYS A 130 18.54 -4.06 -2.45
N PRO A 131 17.62 -4.92 -2.93
CA PRO A 131 16.24 -4.86 -2.52
C PRO A 131 16.15 -4.93 -0.99
N PHE A 132 15.13 -4.27 -0.42
CA PHE A 132 14.87 -4.27 1.01
C PHE A 132 14.85 -5.72 1.51
N GLN A 133 15.87 -6.11 2.28
CA GLN A 133 15.93 -7.42 2.90
C GLN A 133 14.83 -7.48 3.95
N VAL A 134 13.84 -8.34 3.74
CA VAL A 134 12.85 -8.67 4.77
C VAL A 134 13.65 -9.32 5.92
N PRO A 135 13.55 -8.80 7.15
CA PRO A 135 14.25 -9.41 8.27
C PRO A 135 13.79 -10.85 8.43
N ASP A 136 14.75 -11.77 8.48
CA ASP A 136 14.51 -13.19 8.66
C ASP A 136 13.73 -13.39 9.97
N THR A 137 12.48 -13.82 9.87
CA THR A 137 11.67 -14.17 11.04
C THR A 137 12.05 -15.58 11.46
N SER A 138 13.17 -15.67 12.17
CA SER A 138 13.58 -16.83 12.98
C SER A 138 13.06 -16.69 14.41
#